data_AF-A0AA39IGT0-F1
#
_entry.id   AF-A0AA39IGT0-F1
#
_cell.length_a   1.000
_cell.length_b   1.000
_cell.length_c   1.000
_cell.angle_alpha   90.00
_cell.angle_beta   90.00
_cell.angle_gamma   90.00
#
_symmetry.space_group_name_H-M   'P 1'
#
loop_
_entity.id
_entity.type
_entity.pdbx_description
1 polymer ?
#
loop_
_entity_poly.entity_id
_entity_poly.type
_entity_poly.pdbx_seq_one_letter_code
_entity_poly.pdbx_strand_id
1 'polypeptide(L)'
;MSAYNEKDIPKKTEEIPEKKEIRSAVSNNLELLSFLNEYDEKFGNHFDYELSRWFASQIKITSNAEKSQELLGLLDDHDAEMESIAGITSEQLDDFREKQSYAFLSTAVLNNATEDEVGKLVEIYMRTMTFIRARKLQNFTASFLVQPWKTRLSDFEDILISADRRVLDAINSLDMLDNLKSLAKEFWKSYSSAHTPGIKESCLVYRSNSETLDYDEILDRIRVAIMMQVTSCIPPGEQYPRSTARIDRAVTIFCILIPGPLFLLLAIFLVLVCFTLAIFVLLSTLLCLSLCIGKLSKTEGWRDKIKDYIS
;
A
#
# COMPACT_ATOMS: atom_id res chain seq x y z
N MET A 1 2.15 -63.45 -6.11
CA MET A 1 1.52 -62.84 -4.92
C MET A 1 2.63 -62.35 -4.00
N SER A 2 2.98 -61.06 -4.11
CA SER A 2 4.06 -60.44 -3.34
C SER A 2 3.43 -59.47 -2.34
N ALA A 3 3.76 -59.65 -1.06
CA ALA A 3 3.28 -58.82 0.03
C ALA A 3 4.06 -57.49 0.06
N TYR A 4 3.35 -56.37 -0.05
CA TYR A 4 3.91 -55.04 0.20
C TYR A 4 3.85 -54.75 1.71
N ASN A 5 5.01 -54.44 2.27
CA ASN A 5 5.23 -54.12 3.68
C ASN A 5 4.86 -52.65 3.93
N GLU A 6 3.86 -52.43 4.77
CA GLU A 6 3.37 -51.12 5.21
C GLU A 6 4.13 -50.70 6.48
N LYS A 7 5.36 -50.19 6.31
CA LYS A 7 6.06 -49.46 7.37
C LYS A 7 6.86 -48.30 6.77
N ASP A 8 6.80 -47.17 7.48
CA ASP A 8 7.58 -45.95 7.31
C ASP A 8 7.04 -44.89 6.34
N ILE A 9 5.85 -44.37 6.65
CA ILE A 9 5.50 -42.98 6.31
C ILE A 9 5.77 -42.14 7.58
N PRO A 10 6.77 -41.23 7.57
CA PRO A 10 6.97 -40.32 8.67
C PRO A 10 5.76 -39.38 8.77
N LYS A 11 4.97 -39.53 9.84
CA LYS A 11 4.00 -38.52 10.25
C LYS A 11 4.76 -37.25 10.62
N LYS A 12 4.90 -36.35 9.65
CA LYS A 12 5.31 -34.97 9.91
C LYS A 12 4.14 -34.32 10.64
N THR A 13 4.24 -34.22 11.96
CA THR A 13 3.34 -33.42 12.77
C THR A 13 3.62 -31.96 12.40
N GLU A 14 2.84 -31.42 11.47
CA GLU A 14 2.79 -29.97 11.27
C GLU A 14 2.29 -29.36 12.59
N GLU A 15 3.16 -28.61 13.26
CA GLU A 15 2.78 -27.77 14.39
C GLU A 15 1.73 -26.79 13.88
N ILE A 16 0.48 -27.04 14.27
CA ILE A 16 -0.62 -26.10 14.08
C ILE A 16 -0.25 -24.86 14.89
N PRO A 17 -0.09 -23.68 14.25
CA PRO A 17 0.28 -22.46 14.96
C PRO A 17 -0.68 -22.21 16.12
N GLU A 18 -0.14 -21.76 17.25
CA GLU A 18 -0.88 -21.58 18.49
C GLU A 18 -2.13 -20.71 18.23
N LYS A 19 -3.31 -21.16 18.68
CA LYS A 19 -4.63 -20.54 18.45
C LYS A 19 -4.69 -19.04 18.84
N LYS A 20 -3.75 -18.56 19.65
CA LYS A 20 -3.60 -17.17 20.09
C LYS A 20 -2.93 -16.28 19.03
N GLU A 21 -1.91 -16.78 18.34
CA GLU A 21 -1.25 -16.05 17.24
C GLU A 21 -2.19 -15.91 16.04
N ILE A 22 -2.98 -16.94 15.75
CA ILE A 22 -3.98 -16.91 14.67
C ILE A 22 -5.05 -15.84 14.94
N ARG A 23 -5.55 -15.71 16.18
CA ARG A 23 -6.51 -14.63 16.52
C ARG A 23 -5.91 -13.23 16.38
N SER A 24 -4.65 -13.06 16.77
CA SER A 24 -3.98 -11.75 16.65
C SER A 24 -3.79 -11.37 15.18
N ALA A 25 -3.34 -12.30 14.33
CA ALA A 25 -3.16 -12.05 12.90
C ALA A 25 -4.50 -11.78 12.18
N VAL A 26 -5.56 -12.50 12.56
CA VAL A 26 -6.92 -12.30 12.05
C VAL A 26 -7.48 -10.92 12.43
N SER A 27 -7.33 -10.49 13.69
CA SER A 27 -7.75 -9.15 14.14
C SER A 27 -7.04 -8.05 13.35
N ASN A 28 -5.72 -8.17 13.20
CA ASN A 28 -4.90 -7.18 12.51
C ASN A 28 -5.29 -7.05 11.03
N ASN A 29 -5.59 -8.16 10.35
CA ASN A 29 -6.00 -8.13 8.95
C ASN A 29 -7.40 -7.53 8.75
N LEU A 30 -8.34 -7.78 9.67
CA LEU A 30 -9.68 -7.20 9.60
C LEU A 30 -9.66 -5.69 9.86
N GLU A 31 -8.85 -5.25 10.82
CA GLU A 31 -8.59 -3.83 11.09
C GLU A 31 -7.93 -3.15 9.88
N LEU A 32 -6.94 -3.81 9.27
CA LEU A 32 -6.30 -3.32 8.03
C LEU A 32 -7.33 -3.16 6.90
N LEU A 33 -8.18 -4.16 6.64
CA LEU A 33 -9.20 -4.05 5.59
C LEU A 33 -10.16 -2.89 5.84
N SER A 34 -10.59 -2.70 7.08
CA SER A 34 -11.47 -1.60 7.47
C SER A 34 -10.79 -0.25 7.24
N PHE A 35 -9.53 -0.12 7.63
CA PHE A 35 -8.72 1.07 7.40
C PHE A 35 -8.54 1.37 5.90
N LEU A 36 -8.20 0.37 5.09
CA LEU A 36 -8.04 0.53 3.64
C LEU A 36 -9.34 0.98 2.97
N ASN A 37 -10.50 0.47 3.42
CA ASN A 37 -11.80 0.90 2.90
C ASN A 37 -12.12 2.35 3.28
N GLU A 38 -11.85 2.77 4.52
CA GLU A 38 -12.02 4.17 4.94
C GLU A 38 -11.09 5.11 4.17
N TYR A 39 -9.87 4.65 3.89
CA TYR A 39 -8.90 5.41 3.12
C TYR A 39 -9.33 5.59 1.65
N ASP A 40 -9.83 4.53 1.00
CA ASP A 40 -10.41 4.63 -0.34
C ASP A 40 -11.65 5.51 -0.39
N GLU A 41 -12.49 5.51 0.65
CA GLU A 41 -13.65 6.39 0.74
C GLU A 41 -13.25 7.88 0.69
N LYS A 42 -12.28 8.25 1.54
CA LYS A 42 -11.72 9.60 1.56
C LYS A 42 -11.08 9.97 0.23
N PHE A 43 -10.33 9.04 -0.36
CA PHE A 43 -9.75 9.26 -1.67
C PHE A 43 -10.81 9.45 -2.76
N GLY A 44 -11.87 8.64 -2.76
CA GLY A 44 -12.95 8.72 -3.75
C GLY A 44 -13.59 10.11 -3.76
N ASN A 45 -13.89 10.63 -2.57
CA ASN A 45 -14.40 12.00 -2.41
C ASN A 45 -13.41 13.06 -2.92
N HIS A 46 -12.10 12.85 -2.70
CA HIS A 46 -11.08 13.77 -3.21
C HIS A 46 -10.90 13.69 -4.72
N PHE A 47 -10.97 12.49 -5.30
CA PHE A 47 -10.92 12.28 -6.73
C PHE A 47 -12.08 12.99 -7.43
N ASP A 48 -13.30 12.88 -6.90
CA ASP A 48 -14.48 13.57 -7.43
C ASP A 48 -14.34 15.10 -7.37
N TYR A 49 -13.66 15.61 -6.33
CA TYR A 49 -13.33 17.04 -6.21
C TYR A 49 -12.36 17.48 -7.33
N GLU A 50 -11.26 16.76 -7.53
CA GLU A 50 -10.28 17.12 -8.56
C GLU A 50 -10.84 16.92 -9.97
N LEU A 51 -11.67 15.90 -10.18
CA LEU A 51 -12.38 15.68 -11.45
C LEU A 51 -13.34 16.85 -11.72
N SER A 52 -14.13 17.27 -10.72
CA SER A 52 -15.01 18.45 -10.85
C SER A 52 -14.23 19.70 -11.24
N ARG A 53 -13.05 19.92 -10.63
CA ARG A 53 -12.16 21.03 -10.98
C ARG A 53 -11.61 20.91 -12.39
N TRP A 54 -11.24 19.69 -12.81
CA TRP A 54 -10.79 19.42 -14.17
C TRP A 54 -11.84 19.89 -15.18
N PHE A 55 -13.09 19.48 -15.01
CA PHE A 55 -14.21 19.88 -15.89
C PHE A 55 -14.49 21.38 -15.83
N ALA A 56 -14.54 21.99 -14.64
CA ALA A 56 -14.76 23.43 -14.49
C ALA A 56 -13.65 24.25 -15.18
N SER A 57 -12.45 23.68 -15.25
CA SER A 57 -11.29 24.37 -15.80
C SER A 57 -11.16 24.29 -17.32
N GLN A 58 -11.95 23.44 -17.99
CA GLN A 58 -12.09 23.41 -19.45
C GLN A 58 -12.59 24.74 -20.02
N ILE A 59 -13.23 25.57 -19.18
CA ILE A 59 -13.68 26.93 -19.53
C ILE A 59 -12.49 27.91 -19.65
N LYS A 60 -11.29 27.54 -19.18
CA LYS A 60 -10.07 28.36 -19.20
C LYS A 60 -8.96 27.67 -20.02
N ILE A 61 -8.24 28.46 -20.82
CA ILE A 61 -7.19 28.08 -21.80
C ILE A 61 -5.92 27.52 -21.12
N THR A 62 -6.03 26.51 -20.28
CA THR A 62 -4.90 25.69 -19.81
C THR A 62 -4.87 24.40 -20.60
N SER A 63 -3.68 23.84 -20.87
CA SER A 63 -3.60 22.62 -21.65
C SER A 63 -4.26 21.46 -20.91
N ASN A 64 -5.29 20.87 -21.51
CA ASN A 64 -6.07 19.78 -20.92
C ASN A 64 -5.21 18.56 -20.58
N ALA A 65 -4.12 18.35 -21.33
CA ALA A 65 -3.20 17.25 -21.12
C ALA A 65 -2.54 17.29 -19.73
N GLU A 66 -2.13 18.47 -19.26
CA GLU A 66 -1.44 18.61 -17.97
C GLU A 66 -2.39 18.27 -16.80
N LYS A 67 -3.63 18.76 -16.84
CA LYS A 67 -4.63 18.46 -15.80
C LYS A 67 -5.12 17.03 -15.83
N SER A 68 -5.25 16.44 -17.01
CA SER A 68 -5.57 15.01 -17.12
C SER A 68 -4.41 14.16 -16.57
N GLN A 69 -3.16 14.59 -16.76
CA GLN A 69 -1.99 13.96 -16.14
C GLN A 69 -1.96 14.14 -14.61
N GLU A 70 -2.40 15.29 -14.08
CA GLU A 70 -2.54 15.48 -12.63
C GLU A 70 -3.52 14.48 -12.02
N LEU A 71 -4.64 14.16 -12.69
CA LEU A 71 -5.59 13.14 -12.25
C LEU A 71 -4.98 11.73 -12.25
N LEU A 72 -4.16 11.38 -13.24
CA LEU A 72 -3.42 10.11 -13.22
C LEU A 72 -2.40 10.07 -12.09
N GLY A 73 -1.63 11.15 -11.90
CA GLY A 73 -0.66 11.24 -10.81
C GLY A 73 -1.31 11.14 -9.42
N LEU A 74 -2.54 11.61 -9.27
CA LEU A 74 -3.32 11.45 -8.04
C LEU A 74 -3.63 9.96 -7.75
N LEU A 75 -3.92 9.18 -8.79
CA LEU A 75 -4.14 7.74 -8.66
C LEU A 75 -2.83 7.02 -8.30
N ASP A 76 -1.74 7.35 -8.98
CA ASP A 76 -0.41 6.77 -8.71
C ASP A 76 0.05 7.06 -7.28
N ASP A 77 -0.15 8.30 -6.80
CA ASP A 77 0.20 8.70 -5.43
C ASP A 77 -0.62 7.91 -4.39
N HIS A 78 -1.91 7.69 -4.64
CA HIS A 78 -2.77 6.87 -3.78
C HIS A 78 -2.37 5.40 -3.77
N ASP A 79 -2.12 4.83 -4.94
CA ASP A 79 -1.74 3.42 -5.07
C ASP A 79 -0.40 3.19 -4.34
N ALA A 80 0.56 4.10 -4.46
CA ALA A 80 1.82 4.03 -3.72
C ALA A 80 1.64 4.17 -2.19
N GLU A 81 0.67 4.96 -1.72
CA GLU A 81 0.36 5.07 -0.29
C GLU A 81 -0.31 3.79 0.23
N MET A 82 -1.24 3.24 -0.53
CA MET A 82 -1.88 1.95 -0.21
C MET A 82 -0.88 0.79 -0.19
N GLU A 83 0.07 0.76 -1.12
CA GLU A 83 1.19 -0.19 -1.11
C GLU A 83 2.02 -0.06 0.17
N SER A 84 2.33 1.18 0.57
CA SER A 84 3.08 1.45 1.80
C SER A 84 2.33 1.04 3.06
N ILE A 85 1.00 1.21 3.09
CA ILE A 85 0.14 0.83 4.22
C ILE A 85 0.03 -0.70 4.30
N ALA A 86 -0.24 -1.36 3.17
CA ALA A 86 -0.51 -2.80 3.13
C ALA A 86 0.77 -3.66 3.10
N GLY A 87 1.91 -3.08 2.74
CA GLY A 87 3.19 -3.81 2.60
C GLY A 87 3.23 -4.77 1.41
N ILE A 88 2.35 -4.58 0.42
CA ILE A 88 2.24 -5.40 -0.81
C ILE A 88 2.09 -4.47 -2.02
N THR A 89 2.29 -4.98 -3.24
CA THR A 89 2.15 -4.17 -4.45
C THR A 89 0.68 -3.87 -4.77
N SER A 90 0.43 -2.80 -5.52
CA SER A 90 -0.90 -2.38 -5.98
C SER A 90 -1.57 -3.46 -6.83
N GLU A 91 -0.78 -4.15 -7.67
CA GLU A 91 -1.25 -5.31 -8.43
C GLU A 91 -1.75 -6.46 -7.54
N GLN A 92 -1.15 -6.64 -6.36
CA GLN A 92 -1.53 -7.67 -5.39
C GLN A 92 -2.65 -7.22 -4.45
N LEU A 93 -2.82 -5.91 -4.29
CA LEU A 93 -3.68 -5.32 -3.27
C LEU A 93 -5.15 -5.67 -3.46
N ASP A 94 -5.67 -5.56 -4.68
CA ASP A 94 -7.06 -5.91 -5.00
C ASP A 94 -7.34 -7.39 -4.68
N ASP A 95 -6.47 -8.28 -5.14
CA ASP A 95 -6.59 -9.73 -4.93
C ASP A 95 -6.47 -10.10 -3.44
N PHE A 96 -5.53 -9.47 -2.72
CA PHE A 96 -5.40 -9.63 -1.27
C PHE A 96 -6.68 -9.22 -0.54
N ARG A 97 -7.20 -8.02 -0.83
CA ARG A 97 -8.37 -7.47 -0.15
C ARG A 97 -9.61 -8.32 -0.40
N GLU A 98 -9.85 -8.70 -1.65
CA GLU A 98 -10.96 -9.58 -2.03
C GLU A 98 -10.85 -10.94 -1.32
N LYS A 99 -9.69 -11.60 -1.40
CA LYS A 99 -9.49 -12.92 -0.77
C LYS A 99 -9.64 -12.88 0.73
N GLN A 100 -9.06 -11.87 1.40
CA GLN A 100 -9.13 -11.76 2.86
C GLN A 100 -10.55 -11.46 3.34
N SER A 101 -11.22 -10.47 2.74
CA SER A 101 -12.59 -10.11 3.12
C SER A 101 -13.56 -11.27 2.88
N TYR A 102 -13.44 -11.97 1.75
CA TYR A 102 -14.23 -13.18 1.48
C TYR A 102 -13.90 -14.32 2.46
N ALA A 103 -12.63 -14.55 2.77
CA ALA A 103 -12.22 -15.60 3.70
C ALA A 103 -12.79 -15.37 5.11
N PHE A 104 -12.82 -14.13 5.60
CA PHE A 104 -13.46 -13.80 6.87
C PHE A 104 -14.95 -14.09 6.84
N LEU A 105 -15.66 -13.61 5.81
CA LEU A 105 -17.08 -13.83 5.64
C LEU A 105 -17.41 -15.34 5.57
N SER A 106 -16.72 -16.07 4.70
CA SER A 106 -16.90 -17.51 4.52
C SER A 106 -16.64 -18.28 5.82
N THR A 107 -15.57 -17.94 6.55
CA THR A 107 -15.25 -18.59 7.83
C THR A 107 -16.32 -18.33 8.89
N ALA A 108 -16.89 -17.13 8.94
CA ALA A 108 -17.96 -16.81 9.89
C ALA A 108 -19.24 -17.59 9.57
N VAL A 109 -19.61 -17.70 8.29
CA VAL A 109 -20.74 -18.50 7.83
C VAL A 109 -20.54 -19.98 8.14
N LEU A 110 -19.39 -20.56 7.79
CA LEU A 110 -19.07 -21.97 8.03
C LEU A 110 -19.04 -22.35 9.52
N ASN A 111 -18.68 -21.41 10.40
CA ASN A 111 -18.65 -21.62 11.84
C ASN A 111 -19.97 -21.29 12.54
N ASN A 112 -21.05 -21.00 11.80
CA ASN A 112 -22.34 -20.58 12.35
C ASN A 112 -22.20 -19.40 13.33
N ALA A 113 -21.41 -18.39 12.95
CA ALA A 113 -21.32 -17.14 13.71
C ALA A 113 -22.70 -16.47 13.85
N THR A 114 -22.81 -15.52 14.77
CA THR A 114 -24.06 -14.79 14.97
C THR A 114 -24.42 -13.95 13.75
N GLU A 115 -25.71 -13.67 13.56
CA GLU A 115 -26.19 -12.86 12.43
C GLU A 115 -25.54 -11.46 12.39
N ASP A 116 -25.29 -10.86 13.57
CA ASP A 116 -24.61 -9.57 13.69
C ASP A 116 -23.13 -9.64 13.23
N GLU A 117 -22.42 -10.70 13.60
CA GLU A 117 -21.03 -10.93 13.16
C GLU A 117 -20.95 -11.14 11.65
N VAL A 118 -21.84 -11.97 11.09
CA VAL A 118 -21.91 -12.20 9.65
C VAL A 118 -22.31 -10.92 8.92
N GLY A 119 -23.27 -10.16 9.44
CA GLY A 119 -23.70 -8.88 8.88
C GLY A 119 -22.56 -7.86 8.75
N LYS A 120 -21.73 -7.72 9.79
CA LYS A 120 -20.53 -6.85 9.74
C LYS A 120 -19.51 -7.30 8.69
N LEU A 121 -19.32 -8.60 8.53
CA LEU A 121 -18.39 -9.14 7.53
C LEU A 121 -18.93 -9.03 6.10
N VAL A 122 -20.25 -9.14 5.92
CA VAL A 122 -20.93 -8.82 4.67
C VAL A 122 -20.67 -7.36 4.31
N GLU A 123 -20.86 -6.44 5.24
CA GLU A 123 -20.58 -5.02 5.02
C GLU A 123 -19.12 -4.80 4.58
N ILE A 124 -18.15 -5.35 5.33
CA ILE A 124 -16.73 -5.22 4.99
C ILE A 124 -16.42 -5.77 3.60
N TYR A 125 -16.96 -6.94 3.24
CA TYR A 125 -16.78 -7.51 1.91
C TYR A 125 -17.39 -6.61 0.82
N MET A 126 -18.61 -6.10 1.02
CA MET A 126 -19.26 -5.23 0.03
C MET A 126 -18.55 -3.89 -0.15
N ARG A 127 -18.08 -3.27 0.94
CA ARG A 127 -17.27 -2.05 0.88
C ARG A 127 -15.97 -2.31 0.12
N THR A 128 -15.30 -3.43 0.43
CA THR A 128 -14.07 -3.84 -0.27
C THR A 128 -14.28 -3.98 -1.77
N MET A 129 -15.30 -4.75 -2.19
CA MET A 129 -15.61 -4.93 -3.61
C MET A 129 -16.02 -3.62 -4.28
N THR A 130 -16.71 -2.74 -3.56
CA THR A 130 -17.10 -1.43 -4.08
C THR A 130 -15.88 -0.57 -4.37
N PHE A 131 -14.90 -0.53 -3.48
CA PHE A 131 -13.71 0.29 -3.68
C PHE A 131 -12.76 -0.30 -4.72
N ILE A 132 -12.65 -1.63 -4.84
CA ILE A 132 -11.97 -2.28 -5.96
C ILE A 132 -12.61 -1.86 -7.30
N ARG A 133 -13.95 -1.89 -7.38
CA ARG A 133 -14.69 -1.42 -8.56
C ARG A 133 -14.45 0.07 -8.81
N ALA A 134 -14.56 0.91 -7.79
CA ALA A 134 -14.38 2.35 -7.89
C ALA A 134 -12.97 2.73 -8.37
N ARG A 135 -11.91 2.15 -7.80
CA ARG A 135 -10.51 2.36 -8.20
C ARG A 135 -10.30 2.15 -9.70
N LYS A 136 -10.83 1.04 -10.22
CA LYS A 136 -10.75 0.70 -11.66
C LYS A 136 -11.51 1.71 -12.52
N LEU A 137 -12.69 2.15 -12.07
CA LEU A 137 -13.47 3.20 -12.76
C LEU A 137 -12.77 4.56 -12.76
N GLN A 138 -12.11 4.94 -11.65
CA GLN A 138 -11.32 6.17 -11.57
C GLN A 138 -10.13 6.12 -12.54
N ASN A 139 -9.41 4.99 -12.58
CA ASN A 139 -8.29 4.80 -13.50
C ASN A 139 -8.73 4.84 -14.97
N PHE A 140 -9.84 4.16 -15.29
CA PHE A 140 -10.45 4.27 -16.61
C PHE A 140 -10.78 5.72 -16.96
N THR A 141 -11.44 6.44 -16.04
CA THR A 141 -11.86 7.83 -16.26
C THR A 141 -10.67 8.73 -16.52
N ALA A 142 -9.64 8.70 -15.66
CA ALA A 142 -8.44 9.51 -15.83
C ALA A 142 -7.69 9.15 -17.13
N SER A 143 -7.54 7.86 -17.43
CA SER A 143 -6.91 7.38 -18.67
C SER A 143 -7.66 7.83 -19.92
N PHE A 144 -9.00 7.74 -19.91
CA PHE A 144 -9.86 8.21 -20.99
C PHE A 144 -9.72 9.72 -21.21
N LEU A 145 -9.63 10.52 -20.14
CA LEU A 145 -9.41 11.97 -20.24
C LEU A 145 -8.04 12.36 -20.78
N VAL A 146 -7.03 11.49 -20.63
CA VAL A 146 -5.68 11.71 -21.18
C VAL A 146 -5.61 11.27 -22.64
N GLN A 147 -6.09 10.07 -22.96
CA GLN A 147 -5.96 9.44 -24.28
C GLN A 147 -7.25 8.67 -24.68
N PRO A 148 -8.33 9.38 -25.06
CA PRO A 148 -9.62 8.75 -25.35
C PRO A 148 -9.58 7.67 -26.44
N TRP A 149 -8.64 7.79 -27.39
CA TRP A 149 -8.49 6.84 -28.50
C TRP A 149 -7.73 5.56 -28.14
N LYS A 150 -7.06 5.51 -26.99
CA LYS A 150 -6.36 4.30 -26.52
C LYS A 150 -7.21 3.47 -25.56
N THR A 151 -8.12 4.11 -24.82
CA THR A 151 -8.98 3.45 -23.86
C THR A 151 -10.16 2.80 -24.56
N ARG A 152 -10.33 1.47 -24.44
CA ARG A 152 -11.45 0.78 -25.08
C ARG A 152 -12.65 0.79 -24.14
N LEU A 153 -13.85 1.01 -24.69
CA LEU A 153 -15.09 0.97 -23.90
C LEU A 153 -15.34 -0.44 -23.32
N SER A 154 -14.88 -1.49 -23.99
CA SER A 154 -14.92 -2.87 -23.47
C SER A 154 -14.17 -3.01 -22.13
N ASP A 155 -13.11 -2.23 -21.92
CA ASP A 155 -12.33 -2.30 -20.68
C ASP A 155 -13.17 -1.81 -19.48
N PHE A 156 -14.08 -0.86 -19.71
CA PHE A 156 -15.01 -0.37 -18.68
C PHE A 156 -16.14 -1.37 -18.42
N GLU A 157 -16.67 -1.99 -19.46
CA GLU A 157 -17.68 -3.04 -19.34
C GLU A 157 -17.16 -4.21 -18.49
N ASP A 158 -15.94 -4.67 -18.80
CA ASP A 158 -15.27 -5.74 -18.07
C ASP A 158 -15.06 -5.39 -16.60
N ILE A 159 -14.75 -4.13 -16.28
CA ILE A 159 -14.62 -3.65 -14.89
C ILE A 159 -15.95 -3.82 -14.13
N LEU A 160 -17.05 -3.35 -14.71
CA LEU A 160 -18.36 -3.39 -14.06
C LEU A 160 -18.87 -4.82 -13.90
N ILE A 161 -18.90 -5.58 -15.00
CA ILE A 161 -19.43 -6.95 -15.03
C ILE A 161 -18.63 -7.86 -14.10
N SER A 162 -17.30 -7.73 -14.08
CA SER A 162 -16.44 -8.59 -13.26
C SER A 162 -16.70 -8.38 -11.76
N ALA A 163 -16.86 -7.14 -11.31
CA ALA A 163 -17.14 -6.84 -9.91
C ALA A 163 -18.54 -7.31 -9.49
N ASP A 164 -19.57 -6.99 -10.29
CA ASP A 164 -20.96 -7.39 -10.00
C ASP A 164 -21.11 -8.92 -9.98
N ARG A 165 -20.48 -9.61 -10.93
CA ARG A 165 -20.48 -11.08 -10.96
C ARG A 165 -19.83 -11.69 -9.73
N ARG A 166 -18.65 -11.20 -9.32
CA ARG A 166 -17.95 -11.71 -8.12
C ARG A 166 -18.77 -11.55 -6.85
N VAL A 167 -19.44 -10.42 -6.69
CA VAL A 167 -20.32 -10.17 -5.53
C VAL A 167 -21.52 -11.13 -5.55
N LEU A 168 -22.18 -11.28 -6.70
CA LEU A 168 -23.31 -12.22 -6.82
C LEU A 168 -22.88 -13.66 -6.57
N ASP A 169 -21.73 -14.08 -7.11
CA ASP A 169 -21.16 -15.40 -6.90
C ASP A 169 -20.88 -15.62 -5.40
N ALA A 170 -20.30 -14.63 -4.70
CA ALA A 170 -20.05 -14.71 -3.27
C ALA A 170 -21.34 -14.79 -2.43
N ILE A 171 -22.36 -14.00 -2.76
CA ILE A 171 -23.66 -14.04 -2.06
C ILE A 171 -24.36 -15.39 -2.27
N ASN A 172 -24.27 -15.96 -3.47
CA ASN A 172 -24.94 -17.19 -3.83
C ASN A 172 -24.17 -18.45 -3.40
N SER A 173 -22.84 -18.39 -3.32
CA SER A 173 -21.98 -19.52 -2.93
C SER A 173 -22.00 -19.80 -1.43
N LEU A 174 -22.29 -18.79 -0.61
CA LEU A 174 -22.35 -18.93 0.84
C LEU A 174 -23.74 -19.36 1.30
N ASP A 175 -23.77 -20.36 2.18
CA ASP A 175 -25.01 -20.87 2.81
C ASP A 175 -25.49 -19.94 3.94
N MET A 176 -25.69 -18.67 3.59
CA MET A 176 -26.22 -17.65 4.49
C MET A 176 -27.74 -17.71 4.55
N LEU A 177 -28.30 -17.29 5.69
CA LEU A 177 -29.73 -17.05 5.84
C LEU A 177 -30.26 -16.11 4.75
N ASP A 178 -31.49 -16.33 4.29
CA ASP A 178 -32.09 -15.57 3.19
C ASP A 178 -32.18 -14.05 3.49
N ASN A 179 -32.40 -13.70 4.75
CA ASN A 179 -32.42 -12.29 5.18
C ASN A 179 -31.04 -11.62 5.02
N LEU A 180 -29.94 -12.31 5.35
CA LEU A 180 -28.57 -11.82 5.14
C LEU A 180 -28.23 -11.72 3.65
N LYS A 181 -28.70 -12.67 2.82
CA LYS A 181 -28.54 -12.58 1.36
C LYS A 181 -29.27 -11.37 0.79
N SER A 182 -30.49 -11.11 1.28
CA SER A 182 -31.26 -9.93 0.88
C SER A 182 -30.56 -8.63 1.30
N LEU A 183 -30.09 -8.56 2.55
CA LEU A 183 -29.32 -7.43 3.07
C LEU A 183 -28.07 -7.18 2.25
N ALA A 184 -27.31 -8.23 1.92
CA ALA A 184 -26.10 -8.15 1.12
C ALA A 184 -26.36 -7.56 -0.28
N LYS A 185 -27.44 -8.00 -0.95
CA LYS A 185 -27.85 -7.49 -2.27
C LYS A 185 -28.28 -6.02 -2.20
N GLU A 186 -29.06 -5.65 -1.20
CA GLU A 186 -29.52 -4.27 -1.01
C GLU A 186 -28.35 -3.34 -0.68
N PHE A 187 -27.46 -3.78 0.21
CA PHE A 187 -26.24 -3.05 0.55
C PHE A 187 -25.36 -2.86 -0.68
N TRP A 188 -25.08 -3.93 -1.43
CA TRP A 188 -24.29 -3.83 -2.67
C TRP A 188 -24.89 -2.80 -3.62
N LYS A 189 -26.20 -2.90 -3.91
CA LYS A 189 -26.89 -1.98 -4.81
C LYS A 189 -26.79 -0.53 -4.35
N SER A 190 -27.09 -0.25 -3.09
CA SER A 190 -27.08 1.11 -2.56
C SER A 190 -25.65 1.67 -2.47
N TYR A 191 -24.71 0.88 -1.95
CA TYR A 191 -23.36 1.33 -1.65
C TYR A 191 -22.52 1.50 -2.91
N SER A 192 -22.60 0.56 -3.85
CA SER A 192 -21.90 0.66 -5.14
C SER A 192 -22.41 1.82 -5.98
N SER A 193 -23.71 2.12 -5.94
CA SER A 193 -24.28 3.28 -6.63
C SER A 193 -23.77 4.60 -6.04
N ALA A 194 -23.83 4.73 -4.70
CA ALA A 194 -23.37 5.93 -3.99
C ALA A 194 -21.88 6.23 -4.15
N HIS A 195 -21.05 5.19 -4.34
CA HIS A 195 -19.59 5.31 -4.47
C HIS A 195 -19.11 5.01 -5.90
N THR A 196 -19.98 5.17 -6.91
CA THR A 196 -19.54 5.15 -8.31
C THR A 196 -18.84 6.47 -8.63
N PRO A 197 -17.53 6.47 -8.90
CA PRO A 197 -16.75 7.69 -9.02
C PRO A 197 -17.06 8.45 -10.31
N GLY A 198 -17.00 9.77 -10.21
CA GLY A 198 -17.05 10.71 -11.32
C GLY A 198 -18.39 10.93 -12.00
N ILE A 199 -19.42 10.12 -11.73
CA ILE A 199 -20.75 10.28 -12.34
C ILE A 199 -21.85 10.02 -11.32
N LYS A 200 -22.67 11.04 -11.08
CA LYS A 200 -23.87 10.96 -10.23
C LYS A 200 -24.81 9.89 -10.76
N GLU A 201 -25.42 9.15 -9.83
CA GLU A 201 -26.47 8.18 -10.13
C GLU A 201 -27.59 8.80 -10.98
N SER A 202 -27.98 10.06 -10.76
CA SER A 202 -29.00 10.71 -11.59
C SER A 202 -28.63 10.84 -13.07
N CYS A 203 -27.35 10.74 -13.41
CA CYS A 203 -26.84 10.71 -14.77
C CYS A 203 -26.61 9.28 -15.30
N LEU A 204 -26.59 8.29 -14.40
CA LEU A 204 -26.62 6.87 -14.71
C LEU A 204 -28.09 6.44 -14.68
N VAL A 205 -28.77 6.39 -15.83
CA VAL A 205 -30.18 5.94 -15.83
C VAL A 205 -30.23 4.45 -15.49
N TYR A 206 -30.29 4.14 -14.20
CA TYR A 206 -30.55 2.80 -13.70
C TYR A 206 -32.05 2.55 -13.84
N ARG A 207 -32.47 1.93 -14.94
CA ARG A 207 -33.86 1.43 -15.02
C ARG A 207 -33.97 0.22 -14.11
N SER A 208 -34.48 0.48 -12.90
CA SER A 208 -34.65 -0.45 -11.77
C SER A 208 -35.52 -1.68 -12.02
N ASN A 209 -35.94 -1.97 -13.25
CA ASN A 209 -36.95 -2.97 -13.57
C ASN A 209 -36.45 -4.08 -14.50
N SER A 210 -35.24 -3.99 -15.07
CA SER A 210 -34.59 -5.12 -15.73
C SER A 210 -33.60 -5.75 -14.75
N GLU A 211 -33.70 -7.07 -14.55
CA GLU A 211 -32.70 -7.86 -13.80
C GLU A 211 -31.30 -7.84 -14.44
N THR A 212 -31.17 -7.18 -15.60
CA THR A 212 -29.93 -6.96 -16.35
C THR A 212 -29.64 -5.47 -16.45
N LEU A 213 -28.49 -5.04 -15.94
CA LEU A 213 -27.89 -3.75 -16.29
C LEU A 213 -27.60 -3.74 -17.80
N ASP A 214 -28.14 -2.77 -18.52
CA ASP A 214 -27.73 -2.49 -19.90
C ASP A 214 -26.44 -1.66 -19.86
N TYR A 215 -25.31 -2.36 -19.86
CA TYR A 215 -23.99 -1.75 -19.75
C TYR A 215 -23.66 -0.87 -20.96
N ASP A 216 -24.20 -1.17 -22.14
CA ASP A 216 -24.04 -0.36 -23.35
C ASP A 216 -24.69 1.02 -23.19
N GLU A 217 -25.89 1.09 -22.59
CA GLU A 217 -26.56 2.38 -22.31
C GLU A 217 -25.79 3.22 -21.28
N ILE A 218 -25.25 2.58 -20.24
CA ILE A 218 -24.44 3.25 -19.22
C ILE A 218 -23.16 3.80 -19.86
N LEU A 219 -22.46 2.98 -20.63
CA LEU A 219 -21.25 3.35 -21.35
C LEU A 219 -21.43 4.55 -22.26
N ASP A 220 -22.49 4.55 -23.08
CA ASP A 220 -22.74 5.63 -24.02
C ASP A 220 -23.08 6.94 -23.27
N ARG A 221 -23.83 6.86 -22.17
CA ARG A 221 -24.13 8.04 -21.34
C ARG A 221 -22.91 8.57 -20.61
N ILE A 222 -22.03 7.71 -20.11
CA ILE A 222 -20.77 8.10 -19.47
C ILE A 222 -19.87 8.80 -20.48
N ARG A 223 -19.73 8.20 -21.68
CA ARG A 223 -19.02 8.81 -22.80
C ARG A 223 -19.60 10.16 -23.17
N VAL A 224 -20.92 10.25 -23.33
CA VAL A 224 -21.61 11.51 -23.66
C VAL A 224 -21.43 12.52 -22.53
N ALA A 225 -21.55 12.15 -21.27
CA ALA A 225 -21.36 13.06 -20.13
C ALA A 225 -19.94 13.62 -20.08
N ILE A 226 -18.93 12.77 -20.32
CA ILE A 226 -17.52 13.17 -20.39
C ILE A 226 -17.27 14.05 -21.63
N MET A 227 -17.75 13.65 -22.81
CA MET A 227 -17.57 14.39 -24.06
C MET A 227 -18.31 15.74 -24.05
N MET A 228 -19.52 15.78 -23.50
CA MET A 228 -20.37 16.96 -23.40
C MET A 228 -20.06 17.83 -22.18
N GLN A 229 -19.12 17.39 -21.33
CA GLN A 229 -18.65 18.14 -20.16
C GLN A 229 -19.79 18.56 -19.21
N VAL A 230 -20.73 17.64 -18.97
CA VAL A 230 -21.91 17.92 -18.15
C VAL A 230 -21.50 17.94 -16.67
N THR A 231 -21.00 19.10 -16.21
CA THR A 231 -20.53 19.32 -14.84
C THR A 231 -21.59 18.99 -13.77
N SER A 232 -22.88 19.09 -14.11
CA SER A 232 -23.97 18.70 -13.21
C SER A 232 -23.98 17.20 -12.88
N CYS A 233 -23.31 16.38 -13.69
CA CYS A 233 -23.18 14.94 -13.51
C CYS A 233 -22.00 14.52 -12.63
N ILE A 234 -21.15 15.43 -12.17
CA ILE A 234 -20.02 15.04 -11.32
C ILE A 234 -20.43 15.22 -9.85
N PRO A 235 -20.27 14.21 -8.99
CA PRO A 235 -20.56 14.34 -7.56
C PRO A 235 -19.77 15.50 -6.95
N PRO A 236 -20.35 16.25 -5.98
CA PRO A 236 -19.55 17.18 -5.19
C PRO A 236 -18.54 16.38 -4.37
N GLY A 237 -17.24 16.62 -4.60
CA GLY A 237 -16.18 16.05 -3.79
C GLY A 237 -15.71 16.98 -2.69
N GLU A 238 -14.91 16.45 -1.77
CA GLU A 238 -14.28 17.21 -0.70
C GLU A 238 -12.79 17.43 -0.98
N GLN A 239 -12.31 18.63 -0.64
CA GLN A 239 -10.88 18.91 -0.74
C GLN A 239 -10.15 18.17 0.39
N TYR A 240 -9.34 17.18 0.02
CA TYR A 240 -8.39 16.59 0.95
C TYR A 240 -7.20 17.55 1.11
N PRO A 241 -6.62 17.71 2.32
CA PRO A 241 -5.32 18.33 2.43
C PRO A 241 -4.35 17.49 1.58
N ARG A 242 -3.80 18.09 0.50
CA ARG A 242 -2.77 17.45 -0.33
C ARG A 242 -1.81 16.70 0.58
N SER A 243 -1.73 15.38 0.38
CA SER A 243 -1.08 14.48 1.32
C SER A 243 0.25 15.06 1.78
N THR A 244 0.44 15.06 3.10
CA THR A 244 1.73 15.36 3.71
C THR A 244 2.82 14.41 3.20
N ALA A 245 2.47 13.30 2.52
CA ALA A 245 3.39 12.36 1.89
C ALA A 245 4.43 13.01 0.96
N ARG A 246 4.10 14.09 0.23
CA ARG A 246 5.13 14.85 -0.55
C ARG A 246 6.11 15.59 0.36
N ILE A 247 5.60 16.13 1.46
CA ILE A 247 6.41 16.81 2.48
C ILE A 247 7.22 15.75 3.26
N ASP A 248 6.64 14.60 3.58
CA ASP A 248 7.29 13.52 4.32
C ASP A 248 8.37 12.82 3.48
N ARG A 249 8.16 12.60 2.17
CA ARG A 249 9.24 12.13 1.28
C ARG A 249 10.35 13.16 1.15
N ALA A 250 10.03 14.45 1.01
CA ALA A 250 11.03 15.51 0.97
C ALA A 250 11.81 15.62 2.29
N VAL A 251 11.11 15.56 3.43
CA VAL A 251 11.70 15.58 4.77
C VAL A 251 12.52 14.33 5.04
N THR A 252 12.08 13.15 4.62
CA THR A 252 12.84 11.89 4.78
C THR A 252 14.10 11.90 3.91
N ILE A 253 14.00 12.36 2.67
CA ILE A 253 15.16 12.56 1.77
C ILE A 253 16.13 13.58 2.39
N PHE A 254 15.63 14.70 2.93
CA PHE A 254 16.44 15.74 3.59
C PHE A 254 17.08 15.24 4.89
N CYS A 255 16.34 14.47 5.69
CA CYS A 255 16.78 13.88 6.96
C CYS A 255 17.67 12.65 6.79
N ILE A 256 17.80 12.06 5.60
CA ILE A 256 18.74 10.96 5.34
C ILE A 256 19.99 11.48 4.61
N LEU A 257 19.81 12.33 3.59
CA LEU A 257 20.91 12.84 2.77
C LEU A 257 21.79 13.88 3.49
N ILE A 258 21.30 14.57 4.52
CA ILE A 258 22.08 15.59 5.22
C ILE A 258 22.85 15.03 6.42
N PRO A 259 22.23 14.30 7.36
CA PRO A 259 22.97 13.78 8.50
C PRO A 259 23.85 12.58 8.12
N GLY A 260 23.49 11.77 7.12
CA GLY A 260 24.31 10.62 6.69
C GLY A 260 25.76 11.00 6.34
N PRO A 261 25.99 11.96 5.42
CA PRO A 261 27.33 12.45 5.09
C PRO A 261 28.01 13.17 6.27
N LEU A 262 27.26 13.89 7.11
CA LEU A 262 27.81 14.55 8.30
C LEU A 262 28.32 13.54 9.33
N PHE A 263 27.58 12.46 9.59
CA PHE A 263 28.01 11.36 10.45
C PHE A 263 29.23 10.64 9.87
N LEU A 264 29.26 10.42 8.55
CA LEU A 264 30.42 9.83 7.87
C LEU A 264 31.67 10.72 8.03
N LEU A 265 31.54 12.03 7.81
CA LEU A 265 32.63 12.99 7.98
C LEU A 265 33.11 13.05 9.43
N LEU A 266 32.19 13.03 10.40
CA LEU A 266 32.53 12.97 11.82
C LEU A 266 33.30 11.69 12.18
N ALA A 267 32.86 10.54 11.66
CA ALA A 267 33.53 9.27 11.88
C ALA A 267 34.95 9.26 11.28
N ILE A 268 35.12 9.77 10.05
CA ILE A 268 36.43 9.92 9.41
C ILE A 268 37.33 10.85 10.25
N PHE A 269 36.79 11.98 10.71
CA PHE A 269 37.53 12.92 11.56
C PHE A 269 38.00 12.26 12.86
N LEU A 270 37.13 11.52 13.54
CA LEU A 270 37.48 10.78 14.77
C LEU A 270 38.57 9.74 14.52
N VAL A 271 38.50 8.99 13.41
CA VAL A 271 39.54 8.02 13.02
C VAL A 271 40.88 8.72 12.80
N LEU A 272 40.90 9.86 12.11
CA LEU A 272 42.12 10.65 11.89
C LEU A 272 42.70 11.18 13.21
N VAL A 273 41.87 11.70 14.12
CA VAL A 273 42.31 12.16 15.44
C VAL A 273 42.93 11.00 16.23
N CYS A 274 42.27 9.85 16.29
CA CYS A 274 42.80 8.65 16.96
C CYS A 274 44.15 8.21 16.35
N PHE A 275 44.27 8.24 15.02
CA PHE A 275 45.50 7.87 14.33
C PHE A 275 46.65 8.84 14.65
N THR A 276 46.40 10.15 14.64
CA THR A 276 47.41 11.16 15.01
C THR A 276 47.86 11.05 16.46
N LEU A 277 46.93 10.78 17.38
CA LEU A 277 47.24 10.54 18.79
C LEU A 277 48.11 9.28 18.97
N ALA A 278 47.79 8.19 18.26
CA ALA A 278 48.59 6.96 18.30
C ALA A 278 50.03 7.19 17.80
N ILE A 279 50.21 7.94 16.71
CA ILE A 279 51.53 8.33 16.20
C ILE A 279 52.28 9.18 17.23
N PHE A 280 51.61 10.15 17.85
CA PHE A 280 52.24 11.01 18.85
C PHE A 280 52.73 10.22 20.07
N VAL A 281 51.93 9.27 20.55
CA VAL A 281 52.33 8.36 21.64
C VAL A 281 53.54 7.51 21.23
N LEU A 282 53.53 6.94 20.02
CA LEU A 282 54.64 6.13 19.50
C LEU A 282 55.94 6.94 19.36
N LEU A 283 55.87 8.17 18.85
CA LEU A 283 57.02 9.05 18.75
C LEU A 283 57.55 9.45 20.12
N SER A 284 56.65 9.73 21.08
CA SER A 284 57.03 10.06 22.46
C SER A 284 57.75 8.90 23.15
N THR A 285 57.26 7.66 22.98
CA THR A 285 57.91 6.47 23.56
C THR A 285 59.27 6.20 22.92
N LEU A 286 59.41 6.35 21.60
CA LEU A 286 60.70 6.23 20.90
C LEU A 286 61.70 7.31 21.35
N LEU A 287 61.25 8.55 21.57
CA LEU A 287 62.09 9.63 22.09
C LEU A 287 62.56 9.35 23.52
N CYS A 288 61.67 8.83 24.38
CA CYS A 288 62.05 8.38 25.73
C CYS A 288 63.06 7.24 25.68
N LEU A 289 62.87 6.27 24.78
CA LEU A 289 63.77 5.12 24.64
C LEU A 289 65.18 5.57 24.19
N SER A 290 65.26 6.49 23.23
CA SER A 290 66.54 7.01 22.73
C SER A 290 67.30 7.80 23.81
N LEU A 291 66.59 8.59 24.64
CA LEU A 291 67.18 9.28 25.79
C LEU A 291 67.67 8.31 26.87
N CYS A 292 66.94 7.21 27.14
CA CYS A 292 67.36 6.16 28.06
C CYS A 292 68.62 5.44 27.55
N ILE A 293 68.67 5.06 26.27
CA ILE A 293 69.85 4.44 25.64
C ILE A 293 71.06 5.39 25.70
N GLY A 294 70.86 6.67 25.41
CA GLY A 294 71.92 7.69 25.49
C GLY A 294 72.48 7.86 26.92
N LYS A 295 71.63 7.78 27.96
CA LYS A 295 72.09 7.78 29.36
C LYS A 295 72.87 6.51 29.72
N LEU A 296 72.41 5.33 29.27
CA LEU A 296 73.10 4.05 29.52
C LEU A 296 74.47 3.98 28.83
N SER A 297 74.60 4.54 27.62
CA SER A 297 75.89 4.63 26.91
C SER A 297 76.89 5.53 27.66
N LYS A 298 76.45 6.62 28.29
CA LYS A 298 77.35 7.48 29.10
C LYS A 298 77.85 6.83 30.40
N THR A 299 77.22 5.75 30.85
CA THR A 299 77.68 4.97 32.02
C THR A 299 78.71 3.89 31.67
N GLU A 300 79.37 3.97 30.51
CA GLU A 300 80.42 3.04 30.03
C GLU A 300 81.64 2.87 30.94
N GLY A 301 81.75 3.58 32.07
CA GLY A 301 82.70 3.27 33.14
C GLY A 301 82.48 1.91 33.84
N TRP A 302 81.37 1.22 33.59
CA TRP A 302 81.13 -0.14 34.12
C TRP A 302 81.71 -1.25 33.24
N ARG A 303 81.95 -0.99 31.94
CA ARG A 303 82.50 -2.00 31.03
C ARG A 303 83.94 -2.36 31.39
N ASP A 304 84.70 -1.39 31.92
CA ASP A 304 86.06 -1.63 32.41
C ASP A 304 86.07 -2.34 33.78
N LYS A 305 85.12 -2.03 34.68
CA LYS A 305 85.02 -2.70 35.99
C LYS A 305 84.66 -4.19 35.90
N ILE A 306 83.94 -4.62 34.86
CA ILE A 306 83.60 -6.03 34.66
C ILE A 306 84.81 -6.84 34.16
N LYS A 307 85.76 -6.21 33.43
CA LYS A 307 86.98 -6.90 33.02
C LYS A 307 87.89 -7.23 34.20
N ASP A 308 87.98 -6.35 35.19
CA ASP A 308 88.79 -6.58 36.40
C ASP A 308 88.20 -7.66 37.32
N TYR A 309 86.89 -7.93 37.25
CA TYR A 309 86.25 -8.94 38.12
C TYR A 309 86.31 -10.38 37.57
N ILE A 310 86.73 -10.55 36.30
CA ILE A 310 86.84 -11.85 35.62
C ILE A 310 88.32 -12.31 35.55
N SER A 311 89.27 -11.47 35.97
CA SER A 311 90.70 -11.78 36.13
C SER A 311 91.03 -12.19 37.56
#